data_AF-A0A9D5C4H2-F1
#
_entry.id   AF-A0A9D5C4H2-F1
#
_cell.length_a   1.000
_cell.length_b   1.000
_cell.length_c   1.000
_cell.angle_alpha   90.00
_cell.angle_beta   90.00
_cell.angle_gamma   90.00
#
_symmetry.space_group_name_H-M   'P 1'
#
loop_
_entity.id
_entity.type
_entity.pdbx_description
1 polymer ?
#
loop_
_entity_poly.entity_id
_entity_poly.type
_entity_poly.pdbx_seq_one_letter_code
_entity_poly.pdbx_strand_id
1 'polypeptide(L)'
;MEAAAISFSSPFNPSNSSRPSSRRSLILSLNPKPPKDLIFGSTLRNSLRISPPFALAEAVEQAVDTSGSTPRGTPSKVDKSGRFCSPRAARELALLIAYAACLEGSDPVRLFDRRVNAKRDPGYVFDKSSLLRYDHMSFGGAPVETGTEEEAEELMLKNEKDSTNEAEVLSAPPKLVYNRFVLRLTRDILGAVDDRWNQHALFINKIIPQNWKDEPAGRIMELCILHLAMAEITVIGTRHQIVINEAVDLAKRFCDGCAPRIINGCLRTFVKDQNATDTLQALQSS
;
A
#
# COMPACT_ATOMS: atom_id res chain seq x y z
N MET A 1 -34.48 -29.00 31.25
CA MET A 1 -33.23 -28.25 31.48
C MET A 1 -32.99 -27.43 30.24
N GLU A 2 -33.23 -26.14 30.38
CA GLU A 2 -33.46 -25.16 29.33
C GLU A 2 -32.16 -24.38 29.10
N ALA A 3 -31.73 -24.25 27.84
CA ALA A 3 -30.50 -23.56 27.47
C ALA A 3 -30.79 -22.06 27.28
N ALA A 4 -30.23 -21.22 28.15
CA ALA A 4 -30.33 -19.78 28.06
C ALA A 4 -29.33 -19.24 27.02
N ALA A 5 -29.86 -18.68 25.93
CA ALA A 5 -29.10 -17.89 24.97
C ALA A 5 -28.98 -16.46 25.52
N ILE A 6 -27.75 -15.98 25.75
CA ILE A 6 -27.49 -14.60 26.16
C ILE A 6 -27.06 -13.82 24.92
N SER A 7 -27.98 -12.97 24.46
CA SER A 7 -27.76 -11.94 23.45
C SER A 7 -27.30 -10.66 24.13
N PHE A 8 -26.14 -10.11 23.73
CA PHE A 8 -25.68 -8.82 24.22
C PHE A 8 -26.01 -7.70 23.23
N SER A 9 -27.01 -6.92 23.62
CA SER A 9 -27.32 -5.60 23.09
C SER A 9 -26.52 -4.57 23.88
N SER A 10 -25.74 -3.72 23.21
CA SER A 10 -25.11 -2.57 23.88
C SER A 10 -26.12 -1.41 24.04
N PRO A 11 -26.17 -0.74 25.21
CA PRO A 11 -27.07 0.38 25.45
C PRO A 11 -26.34 1.69 25.14
N PHE A 12 -26.87 2.52 24.25
CA PHE A 12 -26.80 3.98 24.43
C PHE A 12 -27.83 4.63 23.52
N ASN A 13 -28.89 5.13 24.15
CA ASN A 13 -29.94 5.94 23.57
C ASN A 13 -29.78 7.35 24.13
N PRO A 14 -29.72 8.39 23.29
CA PRO A 14 -30.35 9.64 23.66
C PRO A 14 -31.37 10.07 22.59
N SER A 15 -32.59 10.25 23.06
CA SER A 15 -33.76 10.67 22.29
C SER A 15 -33.59 12.06 21.69
N ASN A 16 -33.62 12.10 20.36
CA ASN A 16 -34.46 12.93 19.49
C ASN A 16 -34.46 14.47 19.67
N SER A 17 -33.90 15.18 18.68
CA SER A 17 -34.58 16.34 18.09
C SER A 17 -34.29 16.43 16.59
N SER A 18 -35.30 16.85 15.86
CA SER A 18 -35.56 16.58 14.45
C SER A 18 -35.12 17.73 13.53
N ARG A 19 -34.50 17.42 12.39
CA ARG A 19 -34.91 17.84 11.03
C ARG A 19 -33.95 17.35 9.94
N PRO A 20 -34.44 17.15 8.70
CA PRO A 20 -33.75 16.33 7.70
C PRO A 20 -32.84 17.18 6.82
N SER A 21 -31.59 16.78 6.65
CA SER A 21 -30.73 17.25 5.56
C SER A 21 -30.28 16.05 4.73
N SER A 22 -30.90 15.96 3.55
CA SER A 22 -30.54 15.17 2.37
C SER A 22 -29.17 14.48 2.44
N ARG A 23 -29.18 13.16 2.71
CA ARG A 23 -28.03 12.30 2.41
C ARG A 23 -27.93 12.18 0.89
N ARG A 24 -27.09 13.02 0.28
CA ARG A 24 -26.57 12.74 -1.06
C ARG A 24 -25.67 11.52 -0.95
N SER A 25 -26.09 10.41 -1.54
CA SER A 25 -25.21 9.28 -1.79
C SER A 25 -24.10 9.75 -2.74
N LEU A 26 -22.89 9.87 -2.22
CA LEU A 26 -21.71 10.00 -3.05
C LEU A 26 -21.37 8.58 -3.53
N ILE A 27 -21.92 8.22 -4.69
CA ILE A 27 -21.46 7.09 -5.47
C ILE A 27 -20.00 7.38 -5.81
N LEU A 28 -19.07 6.69 -5.14
CA LEU A 28 -17.65 6.68 -5.48
C LEU A 28 -17.48 5.93 -6.81
N SER A 29 -17.78 6.61 -7.91
CA SER A 29 -17.39 6.12 -9.22
C SER A 29 -15.88 6.27 -9.35
N LEU A 30 -15.14 5.17 -9.26
CA LEU A 30 -13.76 5.03 -9.69
C LEU A 30 -13.68 5.13 -11.23
N ASN A 31 -14.28 6.18 -11.78
CA ASN A 31 -14.33 6.42 -13.21
C ASN A 31 -12.94 6.85 -13.71
N PRO A 32 -12.52 6.40 -14.90
CA PRO A 32 -11.31 6.89 -15.52
C PRO A 32 -11.36 8.42 -15.64
N LYS A 33 -10.27 9.11 -15.29
CA LYS A 33 -10.15 10.56 -15.47
C LYS A 33 -10.32 10.86 -16.98
N PRO A 34 -11.15 11.84 -17.40
CA PRO A 34 -11.28 12.19 -18.80
C PRO A 34 -9.93 12.67 -19.38
N PRO A 35 -9.63 12.39 -20.66
CA PRO A 35 -8.38 12.81 -21.28
C PRO A 35 -8.35 14.35 -21.37
N LYS A 36 -7.24 14.95 -20.93
CA LYS A 36 -6.96 16.36 -21.16
C LYS A 36 -6.30 16.49 -22.52
N ASP A 37 -7.03 16.97 -23.51
CA ASP A 37 -6.47 17.45 -24.77
C ASP A 37 -5.72 18.77 -24.51
N LEU A 38 -4.38 18.75 -24.61
CA LEU A 38 -3.61 19.96 -24.84
C LEU A 38 -2.52 19.69 -25.88
N ILE A 39 -2.64 20.47 -26.95
CA ILE A 39 -1.83 20.51 -28.16
C ILE A 39 -0.41 21.01 -27.85
N PHE A 40 0.53 20.45 -28.60
CA PHE A 40 1.97 20.68 -28.70
C PHE A 40 2.50 22.09 -28.34
N GLY A 41 3.54 22.10 -27.50
CA GLY A 41 4.54 23.16 -27.42
C GLY A 41 5.92 22.54 -27.20
N SER A 42 6.69 22.39 -28.27
CA SER A 42 8.05 21.86 -28.23
C SER A 42 9.02 22.91 -27.68
N THR A 43 9.80 22.56 -26.66
CA THR A 43 11.12 23.18 -26.48
C THR A 43 12.11 22.19 -25.84
N LEU A 44 13.36 22.36 -26.28
CA LEU A 44 14.49 21.43 -26.25
C LEU A 44 14.93 20.93 -24.87
N ARG A 45 15.47 19.71 -24.92
CA ARG A 45 16.05 18.90 -23.85
C ARG A 45 17.32 19.56 -23.29
N ASN A 46 17.44 19.61 -21.97
CA ASN A 46 18.74 19.60 -21.31
C ASN A 46 18.97 18.20 -20.71
N SER A 47 19.91 17.49 -21.30
CA SER A 47 20.35 16.16 -20.92
C SER A 47 21.20 16.26 -19.64
N LEU A 48 20.59 15.98 -18.50
CA LEU A 48 21.33 15.55 -17.31
C LEU A 48 21.14 14.04 -17.23
N ARG A 49 22.25 13.31 -17.43
CA ARG A 49 22.33 11.87 -17.25
C ARG A 49 22.02 11.53 -15.79
N ILE A 50 20.75 11.22 -15.53
CA ILE A 50 20.27 10.63 -14.29
C ILE A 50 20.52 9.13 -14.42
N SER A 51 21.38 8.58 -13.56
CA SER A 51 21.53 7.14 -13.40
C SER A 51 20.17 6.55 -12.97
N PRO A 52 19.68 5.47 -13.60
CA PRO A 52 18.38 4.92 -13.24
C PRO A 52 18.40 4.35 -11.81
N PRO A 53 17.31 4.52 -11.04
CA PRO A 53 17.17 3.96 -9.67
C PRO A 53 17.25 2.43 -9.64
N PHE A 54 17.14 1.78 -10.82
CA PHE A 54 17.28 0.35 -11.07
C PHE A 54 18.54 -0.26 -10.43
N ALA A 55 19.71 0.37 -10.59
CA ALA A 55 20.96 -0.19 -10.10
C ALA A 55 21.09 -0.15 -8.56
N LEU A 56 20.38 0.75 -7.87
CA LEU A 56 20.50 0.89 -6.42
C LEU A 56 19.60 -0.11 -5.69
N ALA A 57 18.37 -0.35 -6.18
CA ALA A 57 17.48 -1.35 -5.60
C ALA A 57 18.03 -2.77 -5.84
N GLU A 58 18.59 -3.03 -7.03
CA GLU A 58 19.19 -4.33 -7.35
C GLU A 58 20.56 -4.53 -6.65
N ALA A 59 21.42 -3.50 -6.57
CA ALA A 59 22.72 -3.64 -5.89
C ALA A 59 22.61 -3.76 -4.36
N VAL A 60 21.58 -3.17 -3.73
CA VAL A 60 21.33 -3.38 -2.29
C VAL A 60 20.91 -4.83 -2.02
N GLU A 61 20.18 -5.45 -2.94
CA GLU A 61 19.76 -6.85 -2.81
C GLU A 61 20.86 -7.84 -3.26
N GLN A 62 21.65 -7.53 -4.30
CA GLN A 62 22.77 -8.37 -4.77
C GLN A 62 24.02 -8.31 -3.90
N ALA A 63 24.29 -7.18 -3.21
CA ALA A 63 25.44 -7.09 -2.29
C ALA A 63 25.33 -8.04 -1.08
N VAL A 64 24.14 -8.61 -0.83
CA VAL A 64 23.90 -9.64 0.19
C VAL A 64 24.54 -10.99 -0.20
N ASP A 65 24.81 -11.23 -1.49
CA ASP A 65 25.26 -12.54 -1.98
C ASP A 65 26.78 -12.66 -2.19
N THR A 66 27.60 -11.60 -2.03
CA THR A 66 29.03 -11.64 -2.43
C THR A 66 30.06 -11.13 -1.40
N SER A 67 29.75 -11.10 -0.10
CA SER A 67 30.81 -10.85 0.90
C SER A 67 30.72 -11.78 2.10
N GLY A 68 31.76 -12.60 2.26
CA GLY A 68 31.86 -13.64 3.27
C GLY A 68 31.98 -13.17 4.73
N SER A 69 31.59 -14.11 5.60
CA SER A 69 31.85 -14.24 7.04
C SER A 69 31.33 -13.14 7.98
N THR A 70 30.04 -13.22 8.33
CA THR A 70 29.51 -12.89 9.69
C THR A 70 28.17 -13.63 9.88
N PRO A 71 27.78 -14.06 11.10
CA PRO A 71 26.62 -14.93 11.27
C PRO A 71 25.33 -14.16 10.99
N ARG A 72 24.57 -14.63 9.98
CA ARG A 72 23.11 -14.49 9.76
C ARG A 72 22.40 -13.53 10.74
N GLY A 73 22.54 -12.24 10.49
CA GLY A 73 21.73 -11.19 11.11
C GLY A 73 20.68 -10.74 10.11
N THR A 74 19.42 -10.71 10.51
CA THR A 74 18.35 -10.06 9.75
C THR A 74 18.79 -8.65 9.34
N PRO A 75 18.49 -8.18 8.11
CA PRO A 75 18.84 -6.82 7.72
C PRO A 75 18.22 -5.85 8.73
N SER A 76 19.03 -4.97 9.31
CA SER A 76 18.55 -4.02 10.30
C SER A 76 17.40 -3.21 9.68
N LYS A 77 16.20 -3.39 10.23
CA LYS A 77 14.95 -2.77 9.73
C LYS A 77 15.05 -1.24 9.59
N VAL A 78 15.90 -0.65 10.42
CA VAL A 78 16.19 0.78 10.49
C VAL A 78 17.64 1.07 10.10
N ASP A 79 17.86 2.22 9.49
CA ASP A 79 19.19 2.72 9.15
C ASP A 79 19.95 3.24 10.39
N LYS A 80 21.20 3.69 10.19
CA LYS A 80 22.03 4.29 11.26
C LYS A 80 21.39 5.52 11.91
N SER A 81 20.40 6.15 11.27
CA SER A 81 19.63 7.28 11.80
C SER A 81 18.37 6.84 12.55
N GLY A 82 18.11 5.54 12.61
CA GLY A 82 16.93 4.96 13.23
C GLY A 82 15.67 5.06 12.38
N ARG A 83 15.77 5.14 11.04
CA ARG A 83 14.62 5.28 10.12
C ARG A 83 14.48 4.09 9.20
N PHE A 84 13.25 3.76 8.79
CA PHE A 84 13.03 2.69 7.83
C PHE A 84 13.70 3.01 6.49
N CYS A 85 14.38 1.99 5.95
CA CYS A 85 15.19 2.10 4.75
C CYS A 85 14.92 1.01 3.71
N SER A 86 13.97 0.12 3.95
CA SER A 86 13.70 -1.02 3.07
C SER A 86 12.73 -0.66 1.93
N PRO A 87 12.83 -1.32 0.76
CA PRO A 87 11.83 -1.21 -0.30
C PRO A 87 10.42 -1.59 0.17
N ARG A 88 10.31 -2.59 1.07
CA ARG A 88 9.05 -2.98 1.72
C ARG A 88 8.35 -1.80 2.39
N ALA A 89 9.09 -1.02 3.17
CA ALA A 89 8.56 0.16 3.85
C ALA A 89 8.07 1.23 2.85
N ALA A 90 8.74 1.36 1.70
CA ALA A 90 8.33 2.30 0.65
C ALA A 90 7.03 1.89 -0.04
N ARG A 91 6.83 0.60 -0.30
CA ARG A 91 5.58 0.07 -0.87
C ARG A 91 4.40 0.23 0.07
N GLU A 92 4.62 -0.03 1.35
CA GLU A 92 3.60 0.16 2.38
C GLU A 92 3.22 1.64 2.53
N LEU A 93 4.21 2.54 2.59
CA LEU A 93 3.93 3.97 2.61
C LEU A 93 3.18 4.42 1.35
N ALA A 94 3.57 3.93 0.17
CA ALA A 94 2.86 4.22 -1.08
C ALA A 94 1.42 3.71 -1.03
N LEU A 95 1.18 2.51 -0.51
CA LEU A 95 -0.16 1.93 -0.38
C LEU A 95 -1.05 2.80 0.50
N LEU A 96 -0.57 3.20 1.68
CA LEU A 96 -1.33 4.02 2.63
C LEU A 96 -1.65 5.41 2.05
N ILE A 97 -0.71 6.01 1.33
CA ILE A 97 -0.95 7.29 0.64
C ILE A 97 -1.98 7.13 -0.49
N ALA A 98 -1.86 6.09 -1.31
CA ALA A 98 -2.80 5.83 -2.39
C ALA A 98 -4.20 5.57 -1.85
N TYR A 99 -4.32 4.77 -0.80
CA TYR A 99 -5.58 4.52 -0.11
C TYR A 99 -6.21 5.80 0.44
N ALA A 100 -5.44 6.61 1.17
CA ALA A 100 -5.91 7.90 1.68
C ALA A 100 -6.32 8.87 0.55
N ALA A 101 -5.56 8.92 -0.54
CA ALA A 101 -5.89 9.74 -1.70
C ALA A 101 -7.20 9.29 -2.37
N CYS A 102 -7.44 7.98 -2.46
CA CYS A 102 -8.71 7.44 -2.95
C CYS A 102 -9.90 7.83 -2.06
N LEU A 103 -9.74 7.80 -0.74
CA LEU A 103 -10.78 8.24 0.20
C LEU A 103 -11.05 9.75 0.12
N GLU A 104 -10.00 10.56 -0.02
CA GLU A 104 -10.10 12.02 -0.15
C GLU A 104 -10.53 12.48 -1.56
N GLY A 105 -10.49 11.60 -2.56
CA GLY A 105 -10.63 11.97 -3.97
C GLY A 105 -9.52 12.92 -4.45
N SER A 106 -8.31 12.78 -3.89
CA SER A 106 -7.18 13.66 -4.16
C SER A 106 -6.09 12.99 -4.99
N ASP A 107 -5.12 13.78 -5.44
CA ASP A 107 -3.97 13.27 -6.18
C ASP A 107 -2.95 12.64 -5.21
N PRO A 108 -2.53 11.38 -5.42
CA PRO A 108 -1.67 10.67 -4.48
C PRO A 108 -0.28 11.29 -4.33
N VAL A 109 0.29 11.83 -5.42
CA VAL A 109 1.60 12.50 -5.40
C VAL A 109 1.51 13.82 -4.63
N ARG A 110 0.44 14.59 -4.85
CA ARG A 110 0.20 15.85 -4.11
C ARG A 110 -0.08 15.60 -2.63
N LEU A 111 -0.82 14.53 -2.29
CA LEU A 111 -1.07 14.15 -0.91
C LEU A 111 0.23 13.74 -0.21
N PHE A 112 1.07 12.94 -0.87
CA PHE A 112 2.39 12.59 -0.38
C PHE A 112 3.24 13.85 -0.08
N ASP A 113 3.32 14.76 -1.04
CA ASP A 113 4.11 15.99 -0.92
C ASP A 113 3.63 16.87 0.23
N ARG A 114 2.31 16.96 0.40
CA ARG A 114 1.71 17.66 1.53
C ARG A 114 2.12 17.03 2.85
N ARG A 115 2.03 15.72 3.00
CA ARG A 115 2.39 15.00 4.24
C ARG A 115 3.88 15.08 4.54
N VAL A 116 4.74 14.98 3.53
CA VAL A 116 6.19 15.11 3.68
C VAL A 116 6.59 16.54 4.10
N ASN A 117 5.85 17.55 3.65
CA ASN A 117 6.14 18.96 3.93
C ASN A 117 5.28 19.57 5.05
N ALA A 118 4.40 18.79 5.68
CA ALA A 118 3.61 19.23 6.81
C ALA A 118 4.54 19.75 7.93
N LYS A 119 4.22 20.93 8.44
CA LYS A 119 4.92 21.48 9.60
C LYS A 119 4.60 20.60 10.80
N ARG A 120 5.62 20.38 11.63
CA ARG A 120 5.43 19.66 12.89
C ARG A 120 4.63 20.53 13.84
N ASP A 121 3.68 19.93 14.52
CA ASP A 121 2.99 20.60 15.61
C ASP A 121 4.00 20.94 16.71
N PRO A 122 4.02 22.19 17.21
CA PRO A 122 4.93 22.58 18.27
C PRO A 122 4.74 21.66 19.49
N GLY A 123 5.79 20.95 19.88
CA GLY A 123 5.76 20.03 21.03
C GLY A 123 5.51 18.56 20.71
N TYR A 124 5.20 18.19 19.46
CA TYR A 124 5.11 16.78 19.07
C TYR A 124 6.50 16.12 19.09
N VAL A 125 6.63 15.05 19.88
CA VAL A 125 7.84 14.22 19.99
C VAL A 125 7.48 12.80 19.61
N PHE A 126 8.07 12.33 18.51
CA PHE A 126 7.87 10.97 18.03
C PHE A 126 8.65 9.96 18.87
N ASP A 127 7.98 8.90 19.34
CA ASP A 127 8.62 7.80 20.05
C ASP A 127 9.39 6.90 19.07
N LYS A 128 10.71 7.05 19.06
CA LYS A 128 11.59 6.23 18.22
C LYS A 128 11.56 4.75 18.56
N SER A 129 11.20 4.38 19.80
CA SER A 129 11.13 2.98 20.20
C SER A 129 9.95 2.25 19.54
N SER A 130 8.93 2.99 19.08
CA SER A 130 7.84 2.46 18.27
C SER A 130 8.34 1.86 16.95
N LEU A 131 9.42 2.39 16.37
CA LEU A 131 10.02 1.85 15.14
C LEU A 131 10.67 0.48 15.34
N LEU A 132 11.16 0.19 16.55
CA LEU A 132 11.75 -1.10 16.90
C LEU A 132 10.67 -2.17 17.10
N ARG A 133 9.50 -1.76 17.61
CA ARG A 133 8.35 -2.65 17.87
C ARG A 133 7.49 -2.88 16.63
N TYR A 134 7.49 -1.95 15.68
CA TYR A 134 6.76 -2.10 14.44
C TYR A 134 7.28 -3.31 13.67
N ASP A 135 6.41 -4.07 13.01
CA ASP A 135 6.77 -5.15 12.09
C ASP A 135 6.10 -4.96 10.72
N HIS A 136 6.90 -4.97 9.63
CA HIS A 136 6.35 -4.85 8.27
C HIS A 136 5.76 -6.16 7.74
N MET A 137 6.04 -7.28 8.43
CA MET A 137 5.70 -8.64 8.05
C MET A 137 4.75 -9.30 9.06
N SER A 138 4.11 -8.51 9.92
CA SER A 138 3.00 -9.00 10.73
C SER A 138 1.79 -9.27 9.83
N PHE A 139 1.31 -10.51 9.80
CA PHE A 139 0.17 -10.94 9.00
C PHE A 139 -0.99 -11.31 9.92
N GLY A 140 -2.22 -11.05 9.46
CA GLY A 140 -3.42 -11.61 10.07
C GLY A 140 -3.35 -13.14 10.01
N GLY A 141 -3.19 -13.77 11.17
CA GLY A 141 -3.17 -15.23 11.29
C GLY A 141 -4.56 -15.84 11.16
N ALA A 142 -4.63 -17.16 11.27
CA ALA A 142 -5.91 -17.82 11.50
C ALA A 142 -6.53 -17.30 12.81
N PRO A 143 -7.88 -17.29 12.93
CA PRO A 143 -8.53 -16.97 14.20
C PRO A 143 -7.90 -17.79 15.34
N VAL A 144 -7.51 -17.10 16.40
CA VAL A 144 -6.92 -17.73 17.59
C VAL A 144 -8.05 -18.09 18.54
N GLU A 145 -8.18 -19.38 18.86
CA GLU A 145 -9.11 -19.88 19.88
C GLU A 145 -8.42 -19.86 21.24
N THR A 146 -9.06 -19.26 22.25
CA THR A 146 -8.55 -19.22 23.62
C THR A 146 -9.32 -20.17 24.51
N GLY A 147 -8.62 -20.90 25.37
CA GLY A 147 -9.22 -21.87 26.29
C GLY A 147 -9.79 -21.23 27.56
N THR A 148 -9.27 -20.07 27.95
CA THR A 148 -9.66 -19.35 29.18
C THR A 148 -9.96 -17.88 28.89
N GLU A 149 -10.69 -17.24 29.80
CA GLU A 149 -10.99 -15.81 29.75
C GLU A 149 -9.70 -14.97 29.94
N GLU A 150 -8.81 -15.38 30.85
CA GLU A 150 -7.53 -14.70 31.09
C GLU A 150 -6.63 -14.69 29.83
N GLU A 151 -6.60 -15.78 29.07
CA GLU A 151 -5.85 -15.86 27.81
C GLU A 151 -6.46 -14.92 26.75
N ALA A 152 -7.78 -14.84 26.69
CA ALA A 152 -8.48 -13.91 25.80
C ALA A 152 -8.16 -12.45 26.13
N GLU A 153 -8.16 -12.10 27.41
CA GLU A 153 -7.79 -10.76 27.88
C GLU A 153 -6.34 -10.41 27.54
N GLU A 154 -5.40 -11.33 27.74
CA GLU A 154 -3.98 -11.11 27.39
C GLU A 154 -3.79 -10.85 25.89
N LEU A 155 -4.46 -11.64 25.03
CA LEU A 155 -4.42 -11.45 23.58
C LEU A 155 -5.03 -10.10 23.17
N MET A 156 -6.14 -9.69 23.80
CA MET A 156 -6.75 -8.39 23.54
C MET A 156 -5.81 -7.25 23.90
N LEU A 157 -5.17 -7.30 25.08
CA LEU A 157 -4.21 -6.28 25.52
C LEU A 157 -3.00 -6.19 24.58
N LYS A 158 -2.51 -7.34 24.10
CA LYS A 158 -1.42 -7.38 23.13
C LYS A 158 -1.84 -6.74 21.80
N ASN A 159 -3.01 -7.09 21.26
CA ASN A 159 -3.52 -6.52 20.02
C ASN A 159 -3.74 -5.01 20.12
N GLU A 160 -4.24 -4.52 21.25
CA GLU A 160 -4.41 -3.07 21.49
C GLU A 160 -3.06 -2.35 21.52
N LYS A 161 -2.06 -2.93 22.19
CA LYS A 161 -0.69 -2.39 22.22
C LYS A 161 -0.05 -2.35 20.84
N ASP A 162 -0.19 -3.41 20.06
CA ASP A 162 0.33 -3.50 18.70
C ASP A 162 -0.38 -2.48 17.80
N SER A 163 -1.72 -2.39 17.89
CA SER A 163 -2.53 -1.40 17.15
C SER A 163 -2.14 0.04 17.48
N THR A 164 -1.88 0.34 18.76
CA THR A 164 -1.42 1.66 19.21
C THR A 164 -0.05 1.98 18.62
N ASN A 165 0.85 1.00 18.60
CA ASN A 165 2.18 1.16 18.01
C ASN A 165 2.12 1.38 16.49
N GLU A 166 1.25 0.66 15.78
CA GLU A 166 1.03 0.85 14.35
C GLU A 166 0.44 2.24 14.06
N ALA A 167 -0.55 2.69 14.84
CA ALA A 167 -1.14 4.00 14.70
C ALA A 167 -0.10 5.13 14.89
N GLU A 168 0.78 5.03 15.89
CA GLU A 168 1.87 5.98 16.11
C GLU A 168 2.81 6.06 14.90
N VAL A 169 3.23 4.90 14.37
CA VAL A 169 4.17 4.85 13.24
C VAL A 169 3.54 5.33 11.93
N LEU A 170 2.30 4.94 11.63
CA LEU A 170 1.64 5.24 10.36
C LEU A 170 1.04 6.65 10.28
N SER A 171 0.70 7.25 11.43
CA SER A 171 0.23 8.63 11.50
C SER A 171 1.37 9.65 11.56
N ALA A 172 2.55 9.23 12.03
CA ALA A 172 3.69 10.11 12.19
C ALA A 172 4.12 10.81 10.87
N PRO A 173 4.67 12.03 10.95
CA PRO A 173 5.23 12.72 9.81
C PRO A 173 6.28 11.86 9.07
N PRO A 174 6.15 11.63 7.74
CA PRO A 174 7.00 10.66 7.03
C PRO A 174 8.52 10.91 7.16
N LYS A 175 8.94 12.17 7.29
CA LYS A 175 10.38 12.53 7.47
C LYS A 175 10.99 12.02 8.79
N LEU A 176 10.16 11.68 9.79
CA LEU A 176 10.60 11.13 11.08
C LEU A 176 10.77 9.61 11.03
N VAL A 177 9.91 8.94 10.26
CA VAL A 177 9.83 7.48 10.19
C VAL A 177 10.74 6.91 9.10
N TYR A 178 10.77 7.58 7.93
CA TYR A 178 11.37 7.04 6.73
C TYR A 178 12.61 7.83 6.30
N ASN A 179 13.58 7.12 5.74
CA ASN A 179 14.79 7.73 5.19
C ASN A 179 14.55 8.31 3.78
N ARG A 180 15.57 8.99 3.23
CA ARG A 180 15.47 9.64 1.91
C ARG A 180 15.25 8.65 0.76
N PHE A 181 15.79 7.43 0.86
CA PHE A 181 15.60 6.39 -0.15
C PHE A 181 14.12 5.98 -0.22
N VAL A 182 13.52 5.64 0.94
CA VAL A 182 12.11 5.26 1.02
C VAL A 182 11.21 6.37 0.51
N LEU A 183 11.41 7.61 0.95
CA LEU A 183 10.60 8.74 0.49
C LEU A 183 10.69 8.97 -1.02
N ARG A 184 11.87 8.72 -1.63
CA ARG A 184 12.04 8.82 -3.08
C ARG A 184 11.30 7.70 -3.79
N LEU A 185 11.56 6.45 -3.39
CA LEU A 185 10.94 5.27 -4.01
C LEU A 185 9.40 5.33 -3.90
N THR A 186 8.86 5.73 -2.74
CA THR A 186 7.42 5.97 -2.58
C THR A 186 6.91 6.99 -3.59
N ARG A 187 7.60 8.14 -3.76
CA ARG A 187 7.19 9.14 -4.74
C ARG A 187 7.20 8.58 -6.16
N ASP A 188 8.24 7.82 -6.51
CA ASP A 188 8.40 7.23 -7.85
C ASP A 188 7.27 6.22 -8.14
N ILE A 189 6.91 5.38 -7.16
CA ILE A 189 5.75 4.47 -7.24
C ILE A 189 4.46 5.24 -7.43
N LEU A 190 4.21 6.28 -6.63
CA LEU A 190 2.97 7.07 -6.74
C LEU A 190 2.86 7.82 -8.06
N GLY A 191 3.99 8.34 -8.58
CA GLY A 191 4.05 8.96 -9.90
C GLY A 191 3.72 7.96 -11.01
N ALA A 192 4.32 6.77 -10.97
CA ALA A 192 4.03 5.70 -11.91
C ALA A 192 2.55 5.26 -11.87
N VAL A 193 1.94 5.26 -10.68
CA VAL A 193 0.52 4.96 -10.49
C VAL A 193 -0.36 6.03 -11.14
N ASP A 194 -0.09 7.33 -10.93
CA ASP A 194 -0.88 8.42 -11.54
C ASP A 194 -0.74 8.42 -13.07
N ASP A 195 0.48 8.21 -13.59
CA ASP A 195 0.78 8.18 -15.04
C ASP A 195 -0.01 7.10 -15.78
N ARG A 196 -0.16 5.91 -15.17
CA ARG A 196 -0.80 4.73 -15.79
C ARG A 196 -2.18 4.42 -15.22
N TRP A 197 -2.74 5.28 -14.36
CA TRP A 197 -3.97 5.01 -13.61
C TRP A 197 -5.10 4.49 -14.49
N ASN A 198 -5.44 5.24 -15.55
CA ASN A 198 -6.56 4.90 -16.43
C ASN A 198 -6.38 3.55 -17.13
N GLN A 199 -5.15 3.24 -17.58
CA GLN A 199 -4.85 2.00 -18.27
C GLN A 199 -4.97 0.81 -17.32
N HIS A 200 -4.39 0.94 -16.13
CA HIS A 200 -4.50 -0.10 -15.09
C HIS A 200 -5.94 -0.26 -14.61
N ALA A 201 -6.71 0.82 -14.44
CA ALA A 201 -8.11 0.74 -14.01
C ALA A 201 -8.97 -0.05 -15.00
N LEU A 202 -8.79 0.19 -16.31
CA LEU A 202 -9.47 -0.56 -17.37
C LEU A 202 -9.09 -2.05 -17.34
N PHE A 203 -7.79 -2.34 -17.16
CA PHE A 203 -7.31 -3.71 -17.08
C PHE A 203 -7.82 -4.43 -15.83
N ILE A 204 -7.76 -3.77 -14.67
CA ILE A 204 -8.26 -4.27 -13.40
C ILE A 204 -9.74 -4.62 -13.53
N ASN A 205 -10.57 -3.72 -14.09
CA ASN A 205 -11.99 -3.98 -14.29
C ASN A 205 -12.28 -5.19 -15.20
N LYS A 206 -11.36 -5.56 -16.09
CA LYS A 206 -11.46 -6.78 -16.91
C LYS A 206 -11.17 -8.05 -16.10
N ILE A 207 -10.17 -8.03 -15.22
CA ILE A 207 -9.63 -9.25 -14.57
C ILE A 207 -10.20 -9.55 -13.17
N ILE A 208 -10.68 -8.54 -12.44
CA ILE A 208 -11.15 -8.74 -11.07
C ILE A 208 -12.44 -9.57 -11.04
N PRO A 209 -12.69 -10.33 -9.97
CA PRO A 209 -13.90 -11.14 -9.87
C PRO A 209 -15.15 -10.26 -9.76
N GLN A 210 -16.29 -10.79 -10.20
CA GLN A 210 -17.53 -10.01 -10.30
C GLN A 210 -17.96 -9.41 -8.96
N ASN A 211 -17.83 -10.16 -7.87
CA ASN A 211 -18.17 -9.68 -6.52
C ASN A 211 -17.36 -8.44 -6.09
N TRP A 212 -16.16 -8.21 -6.65
CA TRP A 212 -15.41 -6.98 -6.40
C TRP A 212 -15.89 -5.81 -7.26
N LYS A 213 -16.47 -6.09 -8.43
CA LYS A 213 -17.08 -5.08 -9.30
C LYS A 213 -18.43 -4.61 -8.76
N ASP A 214 -19.15 -5.50 -8.09
CA ASP A 214 -20.44 -5.21 -7.49
C ASP A 214 -20.27 -4.29 -6.25
N GLU A 215 -19.17 -4.45 -5.50
CA GLU A 215 -18.85 -3.65 -4.30
C GLU A 215 -17.43 -3.06 -4.31
N PRO A 216 -17.11 -2.15 -5.25
CA PRO A 216 -15.75 -1.63 -5.40
C PRO A 216 -15.32 -0.72 -4.23
N ALA A 217 -16.28 -0.05 -3.59
CA ALA A 217 -16.02 0.81 -2.42
C ALA A 217 -15.54 0.01 -1.19
N GLY A 218 -15.95 -1.26 -1.08
CA GLY A 218 -15.47 -2.16 -0.03
C GLY A 218 -14.11 -2.79 -0.35
N ARG A 219 -13.52 -2.49 -1.52
CA ARG A 219 -12.29 -3.13 -2.05
C ARG A 219 -11.20 -2.14 -2.42
N ILE A 220 -11.26 -0.90 -1.91
CA ILE A 220 -10.32 0.17 -2.26
C ILE A 220 -8.89 -0.26 -1.97
N MET A 221 -8.64 -0.92 -0.82
CA MET A 221 -7.30 -1.34 -0.43
C MET A 221 -6.71 -2.37 -1.42
N GLU A 222 -7.49 -3.39 -1.77
CA GLU A 222 -7.08 -4.42 -2.73
C GLU A 222 -6.83 -3.83 -4.13
N LEU A 223 -7.66 -2.89 -4.56
CA LEU A 223 -7.50 -2.19 -5.83
C LEU A 223 -6.23 -1.31 -5.83
N CYS A 224 -5.94 -0.61 -4.73
CA CYS A 224 -4.69 0.14 -4.59
C CYS A 224 -3.46 -0.78 -4.71
N ILE A 225 -3.48 -1.96 -4.08
CA ILE A 225 -2.37 -2.94 -4.20
C ILE A 225 -2.16 -3.36 -5.66
N LEU A 226 -3.23 -3.63 -6.41
CA LEU A 226 -3.14 -3.97 -7.83
C LEU A 226 -2.54 -2.82 -8.66
N HIS A 227 -3.00 -1.59 -8.45
CA HIS A 227 -2.49 -0.41 -9.15
C HIS A 227 -1.00 -0.19 -8.89
N LEU A 228 -0.56 -0.28 -7.63
CA LEU A 228 0.85 -0.15 -7.24
C LEU A 228 1.70 -1.22 -7.92
N ALA A 229 1.28 -2.48 -7.84
CA ALA A 229 2.02 -3.60 -8.41
C ALA A 229 2.13 -3.50 -9.95
N MET A 230 1.05 -3.16 -10.64
CA MET A 230 1.08 -2.98 -12.09
C MET A 230 1.98 -1.81 -12.52
N ALA A 231 1.95 -0.69 -11.77
CA ALA A 231 2.82 0.45 -12.01
C ALA A 231 4.30 0.14 -11.75
N GLU A 232 4.60 -0.60 -10.67
CA GLU A 232 5.96 -1.01 -10.36
C GLU A 232 6.52 -1.99 -11.42
N ILE A 233 5.69 -2.88 -11.96
CA ILE A 233 6.09 -3.79 -13.06
C ILE A 233 6.35 -3.03 -14.36
N THR A 234 5.46 -2.12 -14.75
CA THR A 234 5.48 -1.52 -16.11
C THR A 234 6.31 -0.26 -16.23
N VAL A 235 6.35 0.58 -15.21
CA VAL A 235 7.02 1.89 -15.26
C VAL A 235 8.36 1.86 -14.54
N ILE A 236 8.39 1.29 -13.34
CA ILE A 236 9.64 1.17 -12.56
C ILE A 236 10.51 0.05 -13.11
N GLY A 237 9.89 -1.03 -13.61
CA GLY A 237 10.60 -2.16 -14.20
C GLY A 237 11.15 -3.14 -13.17
N THR A 238 10.62 -3.15 -11.94
CA THR A 238 11.00 -4.16 -10.94
C THR A 238 10.57 -5.54 -11.44
N ARG A 239 11.42 -6.56 -11.23
CA ARG A 239 11.12 -7.95 -11.61
C ARG A 239 9.77 -8.37 -11.05
N HIS A 240 8.85 -8.72 -11.96
CA HIS A 240 7.47 -9.09 -11.63
C HIS A 240 7.30 -10.12 -10.51
N GLN A 241 8.21 -11.10 -10.37
CA GLN A 241 8.18 -12.08 -9.28
C GLN A 241 8.29 -11.43 -7.90
N ILE A 242 9.17 -10.43 -7.76
CA ILE A 242 9.37 -9.69 -6.51
C ILE A 242 8.10 -8.88 -6.22
N VAL A 243 7.61 -8.13 -7.21
CA VAL A 243 6.43 -7.27 -7.04
C VAL A 243 5.18 -8.09 -6.67
N ILE A 244 4.99 -9.26 -7.30
CA ILE A 244 3.86 -10.14 -6.99
C ILE A 244 3.94 -10.65 -5.54
N ASN A 245 5.12 -11.10 -5.09
CA ASN A 245 5.28 -11.58 -3.72
C ASN A 245 5.03 -10.46 -2.70
N GLU A 246 5.57 -9.27 -2.96
CA GLU A 246 5.39 -8.09 -2.12
C GLU A 246 3.93 -7.64 -2.05
N ALA A 247 3.21 -7.66 -3.18
CA ALA A 247 1.79 -7.34 -3.25
C ALA A 247 0.95 -8.35 -2.46
N VAL A 248 1.28 -9.65 -2.56
CA VAL A 248 0.63 -10.70 -1.77
C VAL A 248 0.88 -10.50 -0.28
N ASP A 249 2.09 -10.14 0.12
CA ASP A 249 2.40 -9.88 1.52
C ASP A 249 1.77 -8.57 2.02
N LEU A 250 1.60 -7.54 1.19
CA LEU A 250 0.77 -6.38 1.55
C LEU A 250 -0.69 -6.79 1.76
N ALA A 251 -1.21 -7.66 0.90
CA ALA A 251 -2.59 -8.14 0.99
C ALA A 251 -2.82 -8.97 2.26
N LYS A 252 -1.89 -9.83 2.66
CA LYS A 252 -1.99 -10.58 3.93
C LYS A 252 -1.99 -9.68 5.17
N ARG A 253 -1.40 -8.49 5.04
CA ARG A 253 -1.25 -7.55 6.14
C ARG A 253 -2.44 -6.60 6.27
N PHE A 254 -2.93 -6.07 5.15
CA PHE A 254 -3.95 -5.02 5.13
C PHE A 254 -5.32 -5.46 4.62
N CYS A 255 -5.45 -6.71 4.16
CA CYS A 255 -6.70 -7.22 3.60
C CYS A 255 -7.03 -8.58 4.21
N ASP A 256 -8.31 -8.94 4.12
CA ASP A 256 -8.84 -10.17 4.72
C ASP A 256 -9.23 -11.23 3.68
N GLY A 257 -9.43 -12.45 4.19
CA GLY A 257 -10.02 -13.57 3.45
C GLY A 257 -9.21 -13.96 2.20
N CYS A 258 -9.87 -13.99 1.06
CA CYS A 258 -9.29 -14.48 -0.20
C CYS A 258 -8.44 -13.45 -0.95
N ALA A 259 -8.29 -12.22 -0.44
CA ALA A 259 -7.61 -11.13 -1.15
C ALA A 259 -6.18 -11.47 -1.62
N PRO A 260 -5.30 -12.07 -0.80
CA PRO A 260 -3.94 -12.43 -1.25
C PRO A 260 -3.93 -13.39 -2.45
N ARG A 261 -4.85 -14.36 -2.46
CA ARG A 261 -4.99 -15.32 -3.55
C ARG A 261 -5.50 -14.65 -4.83
N ILE A 262 -6.50 -13.78 -4.70
CA ILE A 262 -7.10 -13.06 -5.84
C ILE A 262 -6.07 -12.12 -6.47
N ILE A 263 -5.36 -11.34 -5.65
CA ILE A 263 -4.31 -10.41 -6.10
C ILE A 263 -3.21 -11.15 -6.85
N ASN A 264 -2.70 -12.27 -6.32
CA ASN A 264 -1.74 -13.12 -7.01
C ASN A 264 -2.24 -13.59 -8.38
N GLY A 265 -3.51 -14.04 -8.46
CA GLY A 265 -4.13 -14.46 -9.71
C GLY A 265 -4.23 -13.32 -10.73
N CYS A 266 -4.70 -12.14 -10.30
CA CYS A 266 -4.82 -10.96 -11.14
C CYS A 266 -3.48 -10.51 -11.72
N LEU A 267 -2.44 -10.42 -10.88
CA LEU A 267 -1.11 -9.98 -11.33
C LEU A 267 -0.43 -10.99 -12.26
N ARG A 268 -0.65 -12.30 -12.06
CA ARG A 268 -0.16 -13.32 -13.00
C ARG A 268 -0.82 -13.20 -14.37
N THR A 269 -2.12 -12.90 -14.41
CA THR A 269 -2.84 -12.65 -15.66
C THR A 269 -2.32 -11.39 -16.35
N PHE A 270 -2.08 -10.32 -15.60
CA PHE A 270 -1.48 -9.09 -16.12
C PHE A 270 -0.11 -9.33 -16.78
N VAL A 271 0.81 -10.02 -16.09
CA VAL A 271 2.14 -10.30 -16.64
C VAL A 271 2.07 -11.13 -17.93
N LYS A 272 1.15 -12.11 -18.01
CA LYS A 272 0.95 -12.90 -19.23
C LYS A 272 0.50 -12.05 -20.41
N ASP A 273 -0.41 -11.10 -20.18
CA ASP A 273 -0.92 -10.18 -21.20
C ASP A 273 0.18 -9.23 -21.70
N GLN A 274 1.03 -8.72 -20.78
CA GLN A 274 2.17 -7.89 -21.15
C GLN A 274 3.20 -8.65 -21.98
N ASN A 275 3.58 -9.85 -21.55
CA ASN A 275 4.53 -10.68 -22.32
C ASN A 275 4.01 -11.02 -23.72
N ALA A 276 2.70 -11.24 -23.86
CA ALA A 276 2.07 -11.48 -25.17
C ALA A 276 2.14 -10.22 -26.05
N THR A 277 1.89 -9.04 -25.48
CA THR A 277 1.95 -7.75 -26.17
C THR A 277 3.38 -7.43 -26.62
N ASP A 278 4.37 -7.61 -25.74
CA ASP A 278 5.80 -7.42 -26.04
C ASP A 278 6.27 -8.35 -27.17
N THR A 279 5.80 -9.61 -27.17
CA THR A 279 6.12 -10.58 -28.23
C THR A 279 5.53 -10.15 -29.58
N LEU A 280 4.28 -9.69 -29.60
CA LEU A 280 3.64 -9.20 -30.82
C LEU A 280 4.33 -7.95 -31.37
N GLN A 281 4.76 -7.05 -30.48
CA GLN A 281 5.46 -5.84 -30.86
C GLN A 281 6.86 -6.14 -31.43
N ALA A 282 7.58 -7.11 -30.86
CA ALA A 282 8.87 -7.57 -31.38
C ALA A 282 8.76 -8.18 -32.79
N LEU A 283 7.68 -8.93 -33.06
CA LEU A 283 7.39 -9.53 -34.37
C LEU A 283 7.01 -8.50 -35.44
N GLN A 284 6.43 -7.36 -35.06
CA GLN A 284 6.10 -6.27 -35.99
C GLN A 284 7.28 -5.33 -36.27
N SER A 285 8.34 -5.41 -35.45
CA SER A 285 9.53 -4.56 -35.53
C SER A 285 10.71 -5.24 -36.24
N SER A 286 10.56 -6.51 -36.63
CA SER A 286 11.55 -7.35 -37.31
C SER A 286 11.15 -7.58 -38.76
#